data_AF-A0A3B0JPY1-F1
#
_entry.id   AF-A0A3B0JPY1-F1
#
_cell.length_a   1.000
_cell.length_b   1.000
_cell.length_c   1.000
_cell.angle_alpha   90.00
_cell.angle_beta   90.00
_cell.angle_gamma   90.00
#
_symmetry.space_group_name_H-M   'P 1'
#
loop_
_entity.id
_entity.type
_entity.pdbx_description
1 polymer ?
#
loop_
_entity_poly.entity_id
_entity_poly.type
_entity_poly.pdbx_seq_one_letter_code
_entity_poly.pdbx_strand_id
1 'polypeptide(L)'
;MLPFWSGFIACLLAVLVVPQTLAWESPELQNAAEPPQCYSCEGINCLRTTKQNVTIGCADRLDICVTIYEDFAVSERGCLSQISLAGQAKCHARSPECHKCSGELCNNQGRSDFKCLQCSGSISDTCNEGASSSLKALQCGLSTASNSYCYVKIVGEHLQRGCALSLKEQKTCLDSTDCSLCLPDSSLGKDVACNTFNLAYPKSSAGSLQGQKMFALSLALLSLLALLLVN
;
A
#
# COMPACT_ATOMS: atom_id res chain seq x y z
N MET A 1 53.62 -45.35 60.21
CA MET A 1 54.15 -43.96 60.20
C MET A 1 54.81 -43.76 58.84
N LEU A 2 54.40 -42.69 58.13
CA LEU A 2 54.69 -42.26 56.73
C LEU A 2 56.08 -42.63 56.17
N PRO A 3 56.30 -42.76 54.82
CA PRO A 3 55.94 -41.72 53.84
C PRO A 3 55.60 -42.15 52.37
N PHE A 4 55.16 -41.14 51.61
CA PHE A 4 55.18 -40.93 50.15
C PHE A 4 56.10 -41.85 49.30
N TRP A 5 55.58 -42.45 48.21
CA TRP A 5 55.81 -42.01 46.80
C TRP A 5 55.15 -42.90 45.72
N SER A 6 54.72 -42.22 44.64
CA SER A 6 54.67 -42.63 43.22
C SER A 6 53.78 -43.79 42.73
N GLY A 7 52.95 -43.50 41.71
CA GLY A 7 52.71 -44.46 40.62
C GLY A 7 51.34 -44.42 39.95
N PHE A 8 51.27 -43.76 38.78
CA PHE A 8 50.52 -44.12 37.57
C PHE A 8 49.06 -44.64 37.63
N ILE A 9 48.15 -43.92 36.96
CA ILE A 9 47.08 -44.36 36.02
C ILE A 9 46.31 -43.07 35.67
N ALA A 10 46.58 -42.39 34.55
CA ALA A 10 46.07 -42.63 33.20
C ALA A 10 44.53 -42.50 33.06
N CYS A 11 44.13 -41.52 32.23
CA CYS A 11 42.88 -41.42 31.47
C CYS A 11 41.55 -41.26 32.22
N LEU A 12 40.94 -40.06 32.13
CA LEU A 12 39.86 -39.84 31.15
C LEU A 12 39.45 -38.36 31.11
N LEU A 13 39.80 -37.72 29.99
CA LEU A 13 39.23 -36.49 29.48
C LEU A 13 37.79 -36.75 29.00
N ALA A 14 36.84 -35.94 29.43
CA ALA A 14 35.64 -35.59 28.65
C ALA A 14 35.01 -34.31 29.22
N VAL A 15 35.73 -33.19 29.18
CA VAL A 15 35.10 -31.88 29.31
C VAL A 15 34.44 -31.58 27.95
N LEU A 16 33.12 -31.74 27.90
CA LEU A 16 32.29 -31.31 26.78
C LEU A 16 32.30 -29.78 26.73
N VAL A 17 33.29 -29.20 26.04
CA VAL A 17 33.20 -27.82 25.57
C VAL A 17 32.34 -27.86 24.31
N VAL A 18 31.04 -27.61 24.46
CA VAL A 18 30.15 -27.33 23.34
C VAL A 18 30.46 -25.91 22.88
N PRO A 19 30.96 -25.68 21.65
CA PRO A 19 31.01 -24.33 21.11
C PRO A 19 29.55 -23.92 20.83
N GLN A 20 29.01 -23.04 21.66
CA GLN A 20 27.77 -22.35 21.36
C GLN A 20 28.06 -21.40 20.20
N THR A 21 27.81 -21.85 18.98
CA THR A 21 27.66 -20.96 17.83
C THR A 21 26.40 -20.14 18.11
N LEU A 22 26.58 -18.94 18.66
CA LEU A 22 25.55 -17.91 18.64
C LEU A 22 25.31 -17.53 17.18
N ALA A 23 24.42 -18.25 16.51
CA ALA A 23 23.79 -17.79 15.29
C ALA A 23 22.84 -16.66 15.66
N TRP A 24 23.39 -15.45 15.74
CA TRP A 24 22.61 -14.24 15.69
C TRP A 24 22.17 -14.10 14.22
N GLU A 25 20.97 -14.55 13.90
CA GLU A 25 20.33 -14.15 12.64
C GLU A 25 19.90 -12.69 12.83
N SER A 26 20.83 -11.76 12.56
CA SER A 26 20.45 -10.35 12.45
C SER A 26 19.56 -10.19 11.23
N PRO A 27 18.53 -9.34 11.30
CA PRO A 27 17.90 -8.83 10.09
C PRO A 27 19.02 -8.28 9.19
N GLU A 28 18.97 -8.63 7.91
CA GLU A 28 19.99 -8.35 6.90
C GLU A 28 20.59 -6.95 7.08
N LEU A 29 21.76 -6.88 7.73
CA LEU A 29 22.63 -5.73 7.56
C LEU A 29 23.31 -5.98 6.21
N GLN A 30 22.58 -5.69 5.12
CA GLN A 30 23.10 -5.81 3.76
C GLN A 30 24.45 -5.10 3.73
N ASN A 31 25.46 -5.85 3.35
CA ASN A 31 26.84 -5.40 3.36
C ASN A 31 26.91 -4.16 2.45
N ALA A 32 27.19 -2.97 3.01
CA ALA A 32 27.41 -1.73 2.25
C ALA A 32 28.63 -1.79 1.31
N ALA A 33 29.14 -3.00 1.07
CA ALA A 33 30.27 -3.33 0.22
C ALA A 33 29.86 -3.56 -1.23
N GLU A 34 28.60 -3.85 -1.57
CA GLU A 34 28.20 -4.06 -2.96
C GLU A 34 27.31 -2.90 -3.46
N PRO A 35 27.43 -2.49 -4.74
CA PRO A 35 26.49 -1.56 -5.35
C PRO A 35 25.06 -2.10 -5.33
N PRO A 36 24.05 -1.25 -5.10
CA PRO A 36 22.67 -1.70 -5.01
C PRO A 36 22.16 -2.24 -6.37
N GLN A 37 21.23 -3.19 -6.34
CA GLN A 37 20.42 -3.48 -7.52
C GLN A 37 19.14 -2.65 -7.54
N CYS A 38 18.76 -2.19 -8.72
CA CYS A 38 17.52 -1.47 -8.97
C CYS A 38 16.70 -2.19 -10.01
N TYR A 39 15.39 -2.02 -10.00
CA TYR A 39 14.60 -2.35 -11.17
C TYR A 39 14.93 -1.39 -12.32
N SER A 40 14.82 -1.88 -13.56
CA SER A 40 15.23 -1.16 -14.76
C SER A 40 14.20 -1.26 -15.87
N CYS A 41 13.91 -0.14 -16.51
CA CYS A 41 13.13 -0.05 -17.74
C CYS A 41 13.32 1.33 -18.37
N GLU A 42 13.01 1.43 -19.66
CA GLU A 42 13.03 2.69 -20.41
C GLU A 42 11.85 2.78 -21.37
N GLY A 43 11.23 3.96 -21.43
CA GLY A 43 10.13 4.32 -22.31
C GLY A 43 8.95 3.35 -22.20
N ILE A 44 8.44 2.91 -23.35
CA ILE A 44 7.26 2.04 -23.40
C ILE A 44 7.45 0.70 -22.67
N ASN A 45 8.69 0.25 -22.45
CA ASN A 45 8.94 -0.98 -21.71
C ASN A 45 8.56 -0.85 -20.23
N CYS A 46 8.57 0.36 -19.67
CA CYS A 46 8.08 0.62 -18.31
C CYS A 46 6.57 0.43 -18.15
N LEU A 47 5.80 0.42 -19.25
CA LEU A 47 4.36 0.16 -19.22
C LEU A 47 4.03 -1.32 -19.48
N ARG A 48 5.03 -2.15 -19.80
CA ARG A 48 4.84 -3.58 -20.05
C ARG A 48 4.93 -4.35 -18.74
N THR A 49 3.84 -5.01 -18.34
CA THR A 49 3.78 -5.84 -17.14
C THR A 49 4.85 -6.95 -17.15
N THR A 50 5.15 -7.50 -18.33
CA THR A 50 6.18 -8.55 -18.53
C THR A 50 7.62 -8.05 -18.36
N LYS A 51 7.83 -6.75 -18.19
CA LYS A 51 9.16 -6.13 -18.06
C LYS A 51 9.37 -5.42 -16.72
N GLN A 52 8.41 -5.50 -15.80
CA GLN A 52 8.48 -4.81 -14.49
C GLN A 52 9.60 -5.32 -13.58
N ASN A 53 10.00 -6.59 -13.75
CA ASN A 53 10.97 -7.28 -12.90
C ASN A 53 12.38 -7.32 -13.52
N VAL A 54 12.64 -6.57 -14.60
CA VAL A 54 14.00 -6.41 -15.11
C VAL A 54 14.81 -5.60 -14.10
N THR A 55 16.05 -6.01 -13.84
CA THR A 55 16.93 -5.37 -12.86
C THR A 55 18.25 -4.94 -13.49
N ILE A 56 18.94 -4.03 -12.81
CA ILE A 56 20.29 -3.54 -13.15
C ILE A 56 21.09 -3.38 -11.86
N GLY A 57 22.37 -3.74 -11.91
CA GLY A 57 23.32 -3.44 -10.83
C GLY A 57 23.92 -2.05 -11.02
N CYS A 58 23.95 -1.24 -9.96
CA CYS A 58 24.55 0.08 -10.04
C CYS A 58 26.08 -0.01 -10.10
N ALA A 59 26.71 1.05 -10.64
CA ALA A 59 28.17 1.10 -10.76
C ALA A 59 28.84 1.57 -9.46
N ASP A 60 28.17 2.46 -8.72
CA ASP A 60 28.67 3.05 -7.48
C ASP A 60 27.90 2.48 -6.27
N ARG A 61 28.61 2.26 -5.16
CA ARG A 61 28.05 1.78 -3.89
C ARG A 61 27.14 2.80 -3.22
N LEU A 62 27.34 4.07 -3.53
CA LEU A 62 26.55 5.20 -3.05
C LEU A 62 25.48 5.62 -4.06
N ASP A 63 25.34 4.90 -5.18
CA ASP A 63 24.25 5.14 -6.11
C ASP A 63 22.91 4.80 -5.46
N ILE A 64 21.84 5.33 -6.02
CA ILE A 64 20.48 5.14 -5.52
C ILE A 64 19.55 4.77 -6.64
N CYS A 65 18.50 4.02 -6.31
CA CYS A 65 17.49 3.68 -7.29
C CYS A 65 16.54 4.83 -7.52
N VAL A 66 16.12 4.99 -8.78
CA VAL A 66 15.16 5.99 -9.21
C VAL A 66 14.03 5.40 -10.02
N THR A 67 12.88 6.05 -9.91
CA THR A 67 11.76 5.93 -10.86
C THR A 67 11.42 7.33 -11.35
N ILE A 68 11.48 7.52 -12.66
CA ILE A 68 11.15 8.77 -13.34
C ILE A 68 9.75 8.65 -13.93
N TYR A 69 8.98 9.72 -13.77
CA TYR A 69 7.64 9.85 -14.28
C TYR A 69 7.57 10.92 -15.37
N GLU A 70 6.68 10.70 -16.32
CA GLU A 70 6.14 11.74 -17.19
C GLU A 70 4.65 11.78 -16.90
N ASP A 71 4.17 12.89 -16.33
CA ASP A 71 2.87 12.94 -15.66
C ASP A 71 2.74 11.78 -14.65
N PHE A 72 1.84 10.83 -14.90
CA PHE A 72 1.64 9.65 -14.04
C PHE A 72 2.21 8.36 -14.62
N ALA A 73 2.78 8.39 -15.84
CA ALA A 73 3.38 7.25 -16.50
C ALA A 73 4.82 7.07 -16.04
N VAL A 74 5.24 5.83 -15.80
CA VAL A 74 6.66 5.54 -15.58
C VAL A 74 7.38 5.65 -16.91
N SER A 75 8.37 6.53 -16.98
CA SER A 75 9.21 6.74 -18.16
C SER A 75 10.51 5.96 -18.08
N GLU A 76 11.15 5.94 -16.91
CA GLU A 76 12.43 5.27 -16.72
C GLU A 76 12.59 4.74 -15.28
N ARG A 77 13.30 3.63 -15.13
CA ARG A 77 13.73 3.08 -13.83
C ARG A 77 15.19 2.65 -13.94
N GLY A 78 15.94 2.82 -12.87
CA GLY A 78 17.33 2.35 -12.81
C GLY A 78 18.10 2.99 -11.69
N CYS A 79 19.43 2.98 -11.82
CA CYS A 79 20.35 3.70 -10.96
C CYS A 79 20.42 5.17 -11.37
N LEU A 80 20.51 6.10 -10.41
CA LEU A 80 20.53 7.54 -10.71
C LEU A 80 21.69 7.92 -11.62
N SER A 81 22.88 7.32 -11.44
CA SER A 81 24.03 7.63 -12.30
C SER A 81 23.91 7.12 -13.75
N GLN A 82 23.01 6.16 -13.99
CA GLN A 82 22.85 5.44 -15.26
C GLN A 82 21.55 5.76 -16.00
N ILE A 83 20.69 6.60 -15.41
CA ILE A 83 19.43 7.06 -16.03
C ILE A 83 19.70 8.19 -17.04
N SER A 84 18.73 8.53 -17.90
CA SER A 84 18.90 9.62 -18.87
C SER A 84 19.25 10.97 -18.22
N LEU A 85 19.93 11.86 -18.96
CA LEU A 85 20.26 13.21 -18.47
C LEU A 85 19.00 14.01 -18.07
N ALA A 86 17.89 13.80 -18.78
CA ALA A 86 16.60 14.42 -18.44
C ALA A 86 16.05 13.87 -17.11
N GLY A 87 16.14 12.55 -16.91
CA GLY A 87 15.77 11.91 -15.64
C GLY A 87 16.62 12.39 -14.46
N GLN A 88 17.94 12.49 -14.64
CA GLN A 88 18.86 13.04 -13.65
C GLN A 88 18.46 14.48 -13.29
N ALA A 89 18.21 15.33 -14.29
CA ALA A 89 17.77 16.70 -14.09
C ALA A 89 16.45 16.78 -13.27
N LYS A 90 15.45 15.97 -13.60
CA LYS A 90 14.19 15.88 -12.81
C LYS A 90 14.47 15.51 -11.34
N CYS A 91 15.35 14.54 -11.09
CA CYS A 91 15.71 14.10 -9.75
C CYS A 91 16.52 15.12 -8.93
N HIS A 92 17.42 15.86 -9.58
CA HIS A 92 18.20 16.93 -8.95
C HIS A 92 17.32 18.14 -8.63
N ALA A 93 16.35 18.46 -9.49
CA ALA A 93 15.35 19.49 -9.25
C ALA A 93 14.34 19.15 -8.13
N ARG A 94 14.40 17.93 -7.57
CA ARG A 94 13.45 17.42 -6.56
C ARG A 94 12.00 17.46 -7.07
N SER A 95 11.81 17.21 -8.37
CA SER A 95 10.48 17.08 -8.96
C SER A 95 9.70 15.95 -8.29
N PRO A 96 8.37 16.09 -8.07
CA PRO A 96 7.53 14.96 -7.66
C PRO A 96 7.52 13.81 -8.68
N GLU A 97 7.92 14.10 -9.92
CA GLU A 97 8.10 13.11 -10.98
C GLU A 97 9.41 12.32 -10.88
N CYS A 98 10.19 12.51 -9.83
CA CYS A 98 11.30 11.60 -9.51
C CYS A 98 11.11 11.03 -8.10
N HIS A 99 10.97 9.72 -8.04
CA HIS A 99 11.06 8.97 -6.79
C HIS A 99 12.48 8.44 -6.63
N LYS A 100 13.13 8.79 -5.50
CA LYS A 100 14.46 8.32 -5.09
C LYS A 100 14.32 7.41 -3.88
N CYS A 101 15.04 6.30 -3.87
CA CYS A 101 15.10 5.40 -2.72
C CYS A 101 16.48 4.72 -2.64
N SER A 102 16.83 4.26 -1.44
CA SER A 102 18.07 3.55 -1.16
C SER A 102 17.75 2.13 -0.70
N GLY A 103 18.56 1.16 -1.13
CA GLY A 103 18.37 -0.26 -0.84
C GLY A 103 18.01 -1.07 -2.08
N GLU A 104 18.06 -2.39 -1.94
CA GLU A 104 17.81 -3.34 -3.02
C GLU A 104 16.38 -3.21 -3.56
N LEU A 105 16.28 -3.07 -4.88
CA LEU A 105 15.03 -3.16 -5.64
C LEU A 105 13.91 -2.23 -5.10
N CYS A 106 14.28 -1.10 -4.51
CA CYS A 106 13.34 -0.24 -3.79
C CYS A 106 12.48 0.65 -4.71
N ASN A 107 12.85 0.81 -5.98
CA ASN A 107 12.23 1.75 -6.92
C ASN A 107 10.93 1.18 -7.54
N ASN A 108 10.03 0.67 -6.70
CA ASN A 108 8.76 0.06 -7.06
C ASN A 108 7.53 0.84 -6.53
N GLN A 109 7.75 2.07 -6.06
CA GLN A 109 6.70 2.95 -5.57
C GLN A 109 6.29 3.99 -6.61
N GLY A 110 5.00 4.36 -6.60
CA GLY A 110 4.40 5.41 -7.42
C GLY A 110 4.97 6.81 -7.11
N ARG A 111 4.45 7.85 -7.77
CA ARG A 111 4.79 9.24 -7.40
C ARG A 111 4.43 9.54 -5.95
N SER A 112 5.27 10.31 -5.25
CA SER A 112 5.08 10.63 -3.83
C SER A 112 3.88 11.56 -3.57
N ASP A 113 3.48 12.34 -4.58
CA ASP A 113 2.31 13.21 -4.56
C ASP A 113 1.05 12.57 -5.18
N PHE A 114 1.16 11.34 -5.69
CA PHE A 114 0.01 10.57 -6.13
C PHE A 114 -0.51 9.69 -4.98
N LYS A 115 -1.51 10.21 -4.27
CA LYS A 115 -2.13 9.53 -3.12
C LYS A 115 -3.63 9.40 -3.30
N CYS A 116 -4.16 8.26 -2.90
CA CYS A 116 -5.60 7.97 -2.91
C CYS A 116 -6.03 7.46 -1.54
N LEU A 117 -7.34 7.55 -1.23
CA LEU A 117 -7.91 6.72 -0.18
C LEU A 117 -7.86 5.26 -0.66
N GLN A 118 -7.37 4.37 0.20
CA GLN A 118 -7.25 2.93 -0.08
C GLN A 118 -7.87 2.15 1.08
N CYS A 119 -9.10 1.67 0.91
CA CYS A 119 -9.86 1.02 1.97
C CYS A 119 -11.04 0.20 1.43
N SER A 120 -11.61 -0.64 2.29
CA SER A 120 -12.87 -1.36 2.04
C SER A 120 -13.90 -1.07 3.12
N GLY A 121 -15.10 -0.68 2.71
CA GLY A 121 -16.25 -0.44 3.58
C GLY A 121 -16.73 -1.69 4.32
N SER A 122 -16.40 -2.88 3.83
CA SER A 122 -16.68 -4.15 4.53
C SER A 122 -15.75 -4.41 5.72
N ILE A 123 -14.58 -3.75 5.74
CA ILE A 123 -13.58 -3.88 6.81
C ILE A 123 -13.69 -2.69 7.76
N SER A 124 -13.99 -1.50 7.24
CA SER A 124 -14.10 -0.27 8.01
C SER A 124 -15.23 0.61 7.47
N ASP A 125 -16.26 0.80 8.29
CA ASP A 125 -17.43 1.60 7.92
C ASP A 125 -17.09 3.03 7.50
N THR A 126 -16.00 3.60 8.02
CA THR A 126 -15.55 4.94 7.63
C THR A 126 -15.18 5.02 6.15
N CYS A 127 -14.78 3.90 5.51
CA CYS A 127 -14.50 3.88 4.08
C CYS A 127 -15.75 4.14 3.21
N ASN A 128 -16.93 3.85 3.75
CA ASN A 128 -18.21 4.17 3.10
C ASN A 128 -18.49 5.68 3.09
N GLU A 129 -17.76 6.47 3.88
CA GLU A 129 -17.90 7.92 4.02
C GLU A 129 -16.54 8.60 3.73
N GLY A 130 -16.24 8.83 2.45
CA GLY A 130 -14.90 9.23 1.99
C GLY A 130 -14.45 10.62 2.45
N ALA A 131 -15.38 11.48 2.86
CA ALA A 131 -15.09 12.80 3.44
C ALA A 131 -14.69 12.74 4.93
N SER A 132 -14.65 11.54 5.54
CA SER A 132 -14.24 11.37 6.93
C SER A 132 -12.78 11.78 7.15
N SER A 133 -12.54 12.61 8.17
CA SER A 133 -11.20 13.04 8.57
C SER A 133 -10.32 11.92 9.14
N SER A 134 -10.90 10.77 9.46
CA SER A 134 -10.15 9.59 9.92
C SER A 134 -9.45 8.81 8.80
N LEU A 135 -9.86 9.03 7.55
CA LEU A 135 -9.22 8.39 6.39
C LEU A 135 -8.01 9.20 5.94
N LYS A 136 -6.88 8.51 5.75
CA LYS A 136 -5.64 9.11 5.26
C LYS A 136 -5.36 8.62 3.85
N ALA A 137 -4.95 9.56 2.99
CA ALA A 137 -4.49 9.23 1.65
C ALA A 137 -3.15 8.49 1.73
N LEU A 138 -3.05 7.38 0.99
CA LEU A 138 -1.85 6.56 0.90
C LEU A 138 -1.27 6.67 -0.50
N GLN A 139 0.06 6.72 -0.59
CA GLN A 139 0.79 6.71 -1.86
C GLN A 139 0.40 5.47 -2.66
N CYS A 140 0.12 5.68 -3.94
CA CYS A 140 -0.18 4.58 -4.84
C CYS A 140 1.08 3.83 -5.27
N GLY A 141 0.90 2.58 -5.67
CA GLY A 141 1.96 1.78 -6.26
C GLY A 141 2.40 2.27 -7.64
N LEU A 142 3.37 1.57 -8.21
CA LEU A 142 3.89 1.82 -9.55
C LEU A 142 2.81 1.60 -10.63
N SER A 143 2.68 2.55 -11.56
CA SER A 143 1.76 2.43 -12.69
C SER A 143 2.36 1.65 -13.85
N THR A 144 1.52 0.87 -14.51
CA THR A 144 1.81 0.20 -15.79
C THR A 144 0.94 0.74 -16.92
N ALA A 145 0.28 1.87 -16.69
CA ALA A 145 -0.54 2.58 -17.66
C ALA A 145 0.05 3.97 -17.93
N SER A 146 -0.41 4.59 -19.02
CA SER A 146 -0.03 5.96 -19.37
C SER A 146 -0.56 7.01 -18.40
N ASN A 147 -1.56 6.65 -17.59
CA ASN A 147 -2.15 7.49 -16.56
C ASN A 147 -2.37 6.67 -15.29
N SER A 148 -2.59 7.36 -14.19
CA SER A 148 -2.97 6.73 -12.93
C SER A 148 -4.14 7.50 -12.31
N TYR A 149 -5.10 6.77 -11.76
CA TYR A 149 -6.33 7.35 -11.22
C TYR A 149 -6.58 6.83 -9.81
N CYS A 150 -7.31 7.61 -9.00
CA CYS A 150 -8.01 7.04 -7.86
C CYS A 150 -9.38 6.52 -8.31
N TYR A 151 -9.92 5.53 -7.61
CA TYR A 151 -11.28 5.07 -7.83
C TYR A 151 -12.11 5.05 -6.55
N VAL A 152 -13.42 5.12 -6.74
CA VAL A 152 -14.45 4.67 -5.79
C VAL A 152 -15.30 3.66 -6.53
N LYS A 153 -15.60 2.51 -5.93
CA LYS A 153 -16.49 1.51 -6.53
C LYS A 153 -17.40 0.85 -5.51
N ILE A 154 -18.53 0.33 -5.96
CA ILE A 154 -19.47 -0.46 -5.17
C ILE A 154 -19.03 -1.93 -5.21
N VAL A 155 -18.95 -2.56 -4.04
CA VAL A 155 -18.67 -4.00 -3.87
C VAL A 155 -19.70 -4.56 -2.89
N GLY A 156 -20.73 -5.24 -3.41
CA GLY A 156 -21.89 -5.63 -2.62
C GLY A 156 -22.61 -4.39 -2.09
N GLU A 157 -22.65 -4.25 -0.77
CA GLU A 157 -23.31 -3.11 -0.08
C GLU A 157 -22.29 -2.18 0.60
N HIS A 158 -21.07 -2.13 0.05
CA HIS A 158 -20.00 -1.31 0.58
C HIS A 158 -19.28 -0.57 -0.53
N LEU A 159 -18.62 0.53 -0.17
CA LEU A 159 -17.68 1.21 -1.07
C LEU A 159 -16.27 0.65 -0.88
N GLN A 160 -15.55 0.52 -1.98
CA GLN A 160 -14.12 0.29 -2.01
C GLN A 160 -13.43 1.46 -2.70
N ARG A 161 -12.31 1.89 -2.12
CA ARG A 161 -11.49 3.00 -2.63
C ARG A 161 -10.08 2.49 -2.90
N GLY A 162 -9.44 2.99 -3.95
CA GLY A 162 -8.06 2.61 -4.25
C GLY A 162 -7.47 3.35 -5.45
N CYS A 163 -6.35 2.84 -5.94
CA CYS A 163 -5.65 3.33 -7.12
C CYS A 163 -5.93 2.39 -8.33
N ALA A 164 -6.12 2.95 -9.51
CA ALA A 164 -6.20 2.22 -10.78
C ALA A 164 -4.90 2.45 -11.57
N LEU A 165 -4.02 1.45 -11.56
CA LEU A 165 -2.61 1.53 -11.99
C LEU A 165 -2.33 0.79 -13.30
N SER A 166 -3.31 0.05 -13.80
CA SER A 166 -3.23 -0.65 -15.07
C SER A 166 -4.37 -0.25 -16.00
N LEU A 167 -4.12 -0.37 -17.31
CA LEU A 167 -5.15 -0.12 -18.32
C LEU A 167 -6.37 -1.04 -18.13
N LYS A 168 -6.14 -2.27 -17.64
CA LYS A 168 -7.19 -3.23 -17.35
C LYS A 168 -8.13 -2.71 -16.25
N GLU A 169 -7.57 -2.28 -15.12
CA GLU A 169 -8.36 -1.72 -14.01
C GLU A 169 -9.13 -0.46 -14.43
N GLN A 170 -8.48 0.42 -15.19
CA GLN A 170 -9.09 1.66 -15.67
C GLN A 170 -10.28 1.37 -16.57
N LYS A 171 -10.11 0.46 -17.55
CA LYS A 171 -11.21 0.03 -18.44
C LYS A 171 -12.34 -0.65 -17.67
N THR A 172 -12.01 -1.61 -16.80
CA THR A 172 -13.02 -2.27 -15.97
C THR A 172 -13.84 -1.29 -15.14
N CYS A 173 -13.23 -0.23 -14.63
CA CYS A 173 -13.95 0.81 -13.90
C CYS A 173 -14.82 1.66 -14.83
N LEU A 174 -14.28 2.13 -15.95
CA LEU A 174 -15.02 2.97 -16.91
C LEU A 174 -16.22 2.26 -17.54
N ASP A 175 -16.14 0.94 -17.71
CA ASP A 175 -17.21 0.11 -18.27
C ASP A 175 -18.31 -0.22 -17.24
N SER A 176 -18.17 0.23 -15.98
CA SER A 176 -19.10 -0.06 -14.89
C SER A 176 -19.75 1.20 -14.34
N THR A 177 -21.07 1.19 -14.19
CA THR A 177 -21.81 2.25 -13.48
C THR A 177 -21.55 2.28 -11.98
N ASP A 178 -20.99 1.19 -11.45
CA ASP A 178 -20.69 1.01 -10.04
C ASP A 178 -19.28 1.50 -9.69
N CYS A 179 -18.59 2.17 -10.62
CA CYS A 179 -17.22 2.64 -10.43
C CYS A 179 -17.03 4.03 -11.03
N SER A 180 -16.29 4.88 -10.32
CA SER A 180 -15.89 6.21 -10.80
C SER A 180 -14.41 6.42 -10.58
N LEU A 181 -13.76 6.97 -11.60
CA LEU A 181 -12.36 7.39 -11.56
C LEU A 181 -12.27 8.89 -11.31
N CYS A 182 -11.19 9.31 -10.65
CA CYS A 182 -10.79 10.71 -10.58
C CYS A 182 -9.27 10.83 -10.71
N LEU A 183 -8.83 11.97 -11.27
CA LEU A 183 -7.42 12.35 -11.29
C LEU A 183 -7.11 13.14 -10.02
N PRO A 184 -5.99 12.86 -9.35
CA PRO A 184 -5.50 13.72 -8.29
C PRO A 184 -5.17 15.08 -8.88
N ASP A 185 -5.80 16.12 -8.35
CA ASP A 185 -5.49 17.49 -8.75
C ASP A 185 -4.36 18.02 -7.87
N SER A 186 -3.26 18.40 -8.53
CA SER A 186 -2.12 19.07 -7.89
C SER A 186 -2.49 20.37 -7.17
N SER A 187 -3.65 20.98 -7.47
CA SER A 187 -4.15 22.20 -6.84
C SER A 187 -4.83 21.97 -5.48
N LEU A 188 -5.27 20.74 -5.19
CA LEU A 188 -6.02 20.41 -3.96
C LEU A 188 -5.11 20.16 -2.73
N GLY A 189 -3.79 20.21 -2.92
CA GLY A 189 -2.79 19.96 -1.87
C GLY A 189 -2.27 18.53 -1.86
N LYS A 190 -1.01 18.35 -1.42
CA LYS A 190 -0.22 17.11 -1.57
C LYS A 190 -0.71 15.87 -0.81
N ASP A 191 -1.68 16.05 0.09
CA ASP A 191 -2.24 14.99 0.94
C ASP A 191 -3.75 14.79 0.73
N VAL A 192 -4.33 15.46 -0.27
CA VAL A 192 -5.76 15.38 -0.56
C VAL A 192 -5.99 14.37 -1.68
N ALA A 193 -6.70 13.29 -1.34
CA ALA A 193 -7.15 12.32 -2.32
C ALA A 193 -8.41 12.83 -3.04
N CYS A 194 -8.49 12.66 -4.36
CA CYS A 194 -9.68 13.05 -5.13
C CYS A 194 -10.87 12.11 -4.90
N ASN A 195 -10.63 10.88 -4.45
CA ASN A 195 -11.65 9.86 -4.28
C ASN A 195 -12.30 9.90 -2.89
N THR A 196 -12.69 11.09 -2.43
CA THR A 196 -13.40 11.32 -1.16
C THR A 196 -14.93 11.34 -1.33
N PHE A 197 -15.42 11.47 -2.56
CA PHE A 197 -16.85 11.45 -2.86
C PHE A 197 -17.47 10.06 -2.67
N ASN A 198 -18.78 10.00 -2.42
CA ASN A 198 -19.51 8.74 -2.27
C ASN A 198 -20.30 8.44 -3.53
N LEU A 199 -20.33 7.17 -3.94
CA LEU A 199 -21.30 6.69 -4.92
C LEU A 199 -22.63 6.40 -4.22
N ALA A 200 -23.74 6.58 -4.90
CA ALA A 200 -25.03 6.11 -4.40
C ALA A 200 -25.12 4.59 -4.59
N TYR A 201 -25.36 3.85 -3.52
CA TYR A 201 -25.54 2.40 -3.55
C TYR A 201 -26.66 1.98 -2.60
N PRO A 202 -27.38 0.89 -2.90
CA PRO A 202 -28.35 0.34 -1.97
C PRO A 202 -27.62 -0.16 -0.71
N LYS A 203 -27.78 0.56 0.40
CA LYS A 203 -27.46 0.04 1.73
C LYS A 203 -28.64 -0.85 2.14
N SER A 204 -28.45 -2.15 2.39
CA SER A 204 -29.53 -2.91 3.04
C SER A 204 -29.82 -2.24 4.38
N SER A 205 -31.09 -1.96 4.61
CA SER A 205 -31.57 -1.31 5.82
C SER A 205 -31.52 -2.30 7.00
N ALA A 206 -30.32 -2.61 7.50
CA ALA A 206 -30.15 -3.36 8.75
C ALA A 206 -30.39 -2.50 10.01
N GLY A 207 -30.80 -1.23 9.85
CA GLY A 207 -30.95 -0.26 10.95
C GLY A 207 -32.27 0.50 11.01
N SER A 208 -33.32 0.09 10.30
CA SER A 208 -34.64 0.76 10.35
C SER A 208 -35.80 -0.20 10.64
N LEU A 209 -35.64 -1.09 11.62
CA LEU A 209 -36.76 -1.85 12.20
C LEU A 209 -37.03 -1.55 13.68
N GLN A 210 -36.24 -0.68 14.32
CA GLN A 210 -36.49 -0.30 15.71
C GLN A 210 -37.52 0.85 15.83
N GLY A 211 -37.62 1.72 14.82
CA GLY A 211 -38.57 2.85 14.80
C GLY A 211 -39.99 2.49 14.37
N GLN A 212 -40.17 1.51 13.47
CA GLN A 212 -41.50 1.14 12.96
C GLN A 212 -42.30 0.25 13.91
N LYS A 213 -41.64 -0.56 14.76
CA LYS A 213 -42.34 -1.39 15.75
C LYS A 213 -42.93 -0.59 16.92
N MET A 214 -42.36 0.57 17.25
CA MET A 214 -42.84 1.42 18.36
C MET A 214 -44.12 2.20 18.03
N PHE A 215 -44.38 2.51 16.75
CA PHE A 215 -45.63 3.17 16.34
C PHE A 215 -46.80 2.19 16.19
N ALA A 216 -46.57 0.95 15.79
CA ALA A 216 -47.63 -0.04 15.65
C ALA A 216 -48.20 -0.49 17.02
N LEU A 217 -47.36 -0.59 18.04
CA LEU A 217 -47.77 -0.96 19.40
C LEU A 217 -48.51 0.17 20.14
N SER A 218 -48.20 1.44 19.85
CA SER A 218 -48.87 2.57 20.52
C SER A 218 -50.29 2.81 20.01
N LEU A 219 -50.55 2.62 18.71
CA LEU A 219 -51.90 2.72 18.15
C LEU A 219 -52.81 1.57 18.63
N ALA A 220 -52.29 0.35 18.76
CA ALA A 220 -53.07 -0.78 19.27
C ALA A 220 -53.50 -0.57 20.74
N LEU A 221 -52.62 0.00 21.56
CA LEU A 221 -52.93 0.31 22.97
C LEU A 221 -53.97 1.43 23.10
N LEU A 222 -53.88 2.48 22.27
CA LEU A 222 -54.84 3.58 22.25
C LEU A 222 -56.23 3.12 21.79
N SER A 223 -56.33 2.21 20.81
CA SER A 223 -57.62 1.63 20.42
C SER A 223 -58.25 0.78 21.52
N LEU A 224 -57.45 0.03 22.29
CA LEU A 224 -57.96 -0.80 23.39
C LEU A 224 -58.47 0.06 24.57
N LEU A 225 -57.77 1.15 24.88
CA LEU A 225 -58.17 2.13 25.90
C LEU A 225 -59.46 2.88 25.52
N ALA A 226 -59.63 3.22 24.23
CA ALA A 226 -60.87 3.86 23.76
C ALA A 226 -62.09 2.92 23.88
N LEU A 227 -61.93 1.62 23.62
CA LEU A 227 -62.99 0.62 23.78
C LEU A 227 -63.39 0.38 25.25
N LEU A 228 -62.45 0.52 26.19
CA LEU A 228 -62.71 0.37 27.63
C LEU A 228 -63.38 1.61 28.26
N LEU A 229 -63.35 2.77 27.59
CA LEU A 229 -63.95 4.03 28.07
C LEU A 229 -65.36 4.29 27.50
N VAL A 230 -65.82 3.47 26.54
CA VAL A 230 -67.12 3.60 25.87
C VAL A 230 -68.15 2.56 26.36
N ASN A 231 -67.76 1.73 27.34
CA ASN A 231 -68.61 0.74 27.99
C ASN A 231 -68.69 0.99 29.50
#